data_AF-A0A6P4E965-F1
#
_entry.id   AF-A0A6P4E965-F1
#
_cell.length_a   1.000
_cell.length_b   1.000
_cell.length_c   1.000
_cell.angle_alpha   90.00
_cell.angle_beta   90.00
_cell.angle_gamma   90.00
#
_symmetry.space_group_name_H-M   'P 1'
#
loop_
_entity.id
_entity.type
_entity.pdbx_description
1 polymer ?
#
loop_
_entity_poly.entity_id
_entity_poly.type
_entity_poly.pdbx_seq_one_letter_code
_entity_poly.pdbx_strand_id
1 'polypeptide(L)'
;YGSGFQAAKAIIHEYCDYTTIHGIRYLGEKKRPWLERLFWISVLVLSVFTCVKLTLNIWDKWNNNPVIVSFAEKSTPVWQIPFPAVTVCPETKTRRGIFNFTDSYHQLRDFRNNVSDILDLTNKQKELYGAVSQVCEPHLHDVIIGNKTRRGMEIIDALTEVSPLFDDTYLNCKWRNSPIKCNEIFHKFVTEDGVCFSFNSLSPAEIFRAEG
;
A
#
# COMPACT_ATOMS: atom_id res chain seq x y z
N TYR A 1 29.21 51.23 46.30
CA TYR A 1 28.64 50.20 45.41
C TYR A 1 28.04 49.11 46.27
N GLY A 2 26.73 48.88 46.16
CA GLY A 2 25.99 47.93 47.00
C GLY A 2 26.48 46.49 46.79
N SER A 3 26.27 45.62 47.78
CA SER A 3 26.65 44.21 47.68
C SER A 3 25.90 43.53 46.54
N GLY A 4 26.50 42.52 45.90
CA GLY A 4 25.87 41.77 44.79
C GLY A 4 24.49 41.21 45.14
N PHE A 5 24.22 40.94 46.43
CA PHE A 5 22.92 40.51 46.93
C PHE A 5 21.83 41.59 46.77
N GLN A 6 22.16 42.87 47.02
CA GLN A 6 21.22 43.97 46.84
C GLN A 6 20.87 44.17 45.37
N ALA A 7 21.86 44.02 44.48
CA ALA A 7 21.65 44.07 43.04
C ALA A 7 20.76 42.91 42.56
N ALA A 8 21.04 41.68 42.98
CA ALA A 8 20.22 40.51 42.64
C ALA A 8 18.77 40.64 43.13
N LYS A 9 18.58 41.14 44.36
CA LYS A 9 17.24 41.39 44.91
C LYS A 9 16.47 42.45 44.14
N ALA A 10 17.14 43.52 43.68
CA ALA A 10 16.52 44.55 42.86
C ALA A 10 16.06 43.99 41.50
N ILE A 11 16.91 43.19 40.84
CA ILE A 11 16.59 42.55 39.55
C ILE A 11 15.42 41.58 39.69
N ILE A 12 15.39 40.75 40.75
CA ILE A 12 14.27 39.81 40.97
C ILE A 12 12.96 40.58 41.19
N HIS A 13 13.00 41.67 41.95
CA HIS A 13 11.81 42.48 42.18
C HIS A 13 11.30 43.13 40.89
N GLU A 14 12.20 43.71 40.10
CA GLU A 14 11.88 44.30 38.80
C GLU A 14 11.30 43.25 37.84
N TYR A 15 11.92 42.06 37.77
CA TYR A 15 11.40 40.95 36.97
C TYR A 15 9.97 40.55 37.40
N CYS A 16 9.72 40.43 38.70
CA CYS A 16 8.39 40.10 39.20
C CYS A 16 7.34 41.16 38.86
N ASP A 17 7.70 42.45 38.84
CA ASP A 17 6.78 43.53 38.53
C ASP A 17 6.41 43.61 37.04
N TYR A 18 7.34 43.26 36.15
CA TYR A 18 7.19 43.43 34.69
C TYR A 18 7.00 42.13 33.89
N THR A 19 7.12 40.95 34.50
CA THR A 19 6.92 39.67 33.81
C THR A 19 5.47 39.47 33.35
N THR A 20 5.30 38.79 32.22
CA THR A 20 3.99 38.36 31.71
C THR A 20 3.44 37.14 32.44
N ILE A 21 4.28 36.47 33.25
CA ILE A 21 3.87 35.31 34.05
C ILE A 21 3.02 35.79 35.23
N HIS A 22 1.71 35.62 35.10
CA HIS A 22 0.71 36.16 36.03
C HIS A 22 0.95 35.81 37.50
N GLY A 23 1.41 34.58 37.80
CA GLY A 23 1.62 34.15 39.19
C GLY A 23 2.85 34.76 39.87
N ILE A 24 3.88 35.16 39.11
CA ILE A 24 5.17 35.60 39.67
C ILE A 24 5.07 37.02 40.26
N ARG A 25 4.22 37.88 39.70
CA ARG A 25 3.95 39.22 40.22
C ARG A 25 3.51 39.22 41.67
N TYR A 26 2.65 38.28 42.04
CA TYR A 26 2.14 38.16 43.41
C TYR A 26 3.18 37.65 44.41
N LEU A 27 4.29 37.06 43.94
CA LEU A 27 5.42 36.63 44.77
C LEU A 27 6.39 37.78 45.07
N GLY A 28 6.54 38.72 44.13
CA GLY A 28 7.45 39.87 44.25
C GLY A 28 6.92 41.05 45.07
N GLU A 29 5.60 41.13 45.31
CA GLU A 29 4.96 42.30 45.91
C GLU A 29 5.42 42.58 47.37
N LYS A 30 5.99 43.77 47.63
CA LYS A 30 6.62 44.13 48.91
C LYS A 30 5.69 44.06 50.13
N LYS A 31 4.41 44.41 49.96
CA LYS A 31 3.44 44.61 51.08
C LYS A 31 2.55 43.38 51.37
N ARG A 32 2.77 42.25 50.70
CA ARG A 32 1.89 41.07 50.82
C ARG A 32 2.25 40.19 52.03
N PRO A 33 1.26 39.75 52.85
CA PRO A 33 1.47 38.81 53.95
C PRO A 33 2.08 37.47 53.51
N TRP A 34 2.80 36.82 54.42
CA TRP A 34 3.51 35.57 54.11
C TRP A 34 2.57 34.41 53.74
N LEU A 35 1.38 34.32 54.35
CA LEU A 35 0.37 33.30 54.04
C LEU A 35 -0.17 33.45 52.61
N GLU A 36 -0.43 34.69 52.18
CA GLU A 36 -0.86 34.97 50.81
C GLU A 36 0.24 34.60 49.81
N ARG A 37 1.50 34.86 50.14
CA ARG A 37 2.62 34.41 49.28
C ARG A 37 2.67 32.90 49.16
N LEU A 38 2.49 32.16 50.26
CA LEU A 38 2.45 30.70 50.22
C LEU A 38 1.30 30.17 49.36
N PHE A 39 0.13 30.82 49.43
CA PHE A 39 -1.00 30.51 48.55
C PHE A 39 -0.66 30.74 47.06
N TRP A 40 -0.04 31.86 46.71
CA TRP A 40 0.34 32.11 45.31
C TRP A 40 1.45 31.17 44.81
N ILE A 41 2.37 30.76 45.69
CA ILE A 41 3.36 29.70 45.38
C ILE A 41 2.64 28.39 45.07
N SER A 42 1.68 27.97 45.90
CA SER A 42 0.98 26.70 45.68
C SER A 42 0.15 26.72 44.39
N VAL A 43 -0.53 27.83 44.09
CA VAL A 43 -1.27 28.02 42.83
C VAL A 43 -0.33 27.97 41.62
N LEU A 44 0.83 28.63 41.68
CA LEU A 44 1.81 28.61 40.60
C LEU A 44 2.36 27.20 40.34
N VAL A 45 2.72 26.48 41.41
CA VAL A 45 3.22 25.09 41.31
C VAL A 45 2.16 24.16 40.70
N LEU A 46 0.92 24.26 41.19
CA LEU A 46 -0.19 23.45 40.66
C LEU A 46 -0.46 23.76 39.18
N SER A 47 -0.43 25.04 38.80
CA SER A 47 -0.61 25.46 37.41
C SER A 47 0.47 24.89 36.48
N VAL A 48 1.74 24.96 36.89
CA VAL A 48 2.86 24.40 36.10
C VAL A 48 2.75 22.89 36.00
N PHE A 49 2.44 22.20 37.11
CA PHE A 49 2.26 20.75 37.12
C PHE A 49 1.16 20.29 36.16
N THR A 50 -0.02 20.93 36.20
CA THR A 50 -1.13 20.62 35.29
C THR A 50 -0.76 20.89 33.84
N CYS A 51 -0.07 22.00 33.55
CA CYS A 51 0.39 22.33 32.20
C CYS A 51 1.33 21.25 31.65
N VAL A 52 2.32 20.81 32.44
CA VAL A 52 3.23 19.73 32.07
C VAL A 52 2.47 18.43 31.83
N LYS A 53 1.55 18.04 32.72
CA LYS A 53 0.74 16.82 32.57
C LYS A 53 -0.10 16.84 31.30
N LEU A 54 -0.80 17.94 31.01
CA LEU A 54 -1.60 18.08 29.81
C LEU A 54 -0.74 18.01 28.55
N THR A 55 0.43 18.66 28.56
CA THR A 55 1.37 18.65 27.43
C THR A 55 1.87 17.23 27.14
N LEU A 56 2.24 16.46 28.16
CA LEU A 56 2.66 15.07 28.02
C LEU A 56 1.52 14.17 27.50
N ASN A 57 0.29 14.37 27.97
CA ASN A 57 -0.87 13.62 27.47
C ASN A 57 -1.16 13.92 25.99
N ILE A 58 -1.04 15.19 25.57
CA ILE A 58 -1.21 15.57 24.17
C ILE A 58 -0.09 14.98 23.31
N TRP A 59 1.16 15.01 23.81
CA TRP A 59 2.31 14.41 23.15
C TRP A 59 2.12 12.90 22.94
N ASP A 60 1.72 12.18 23.99
CA ASP A 60 1.45 10.74 23.93
C ASP A 60 0.31 10.42 22.95
N LYS A 61 -0.79 11.19 22.99
CA LYS A 61 -1.89 11.04 22.03
C LYS A 61 -1.41 11.27 20.59
N TRP A 62 -0.58 12.27 20.35
CA TRP A 62 -0.04 12.57 19.03
C TRP A 62 0.89 11.45 18.52
N ASN A 63 1.76 10.92 19.39
CA ASN A 63 2.67 9.82 19.05
C ASN A 63 1.92 8.51 18.77
N ASN A 64 0.90 8.21 19.57
CA ASN A 64 0.21 6.92 19.51
C ASN A 64 -1.00 6.94 18.55
N ASN A 65 -1.58 8.10 18.25
CA ASN A 65 -2.75 8.24 17.37
C ASN A 65 -2.57 9.40 16.37
N PRO A 66 -1.60 9.31 15.44
CA PRO A 66 -1.26 10.42 14.53
C PRO A 66 -2.31 10.71 13.45
N VAL A 67 -3.35 9.89 13.30
CA VAL A 67 -4.36 10.05 12.23
C VAL A 67 -5.77 10.01 12.80
N ILE A 68 -6.55 11.06 12.52
CA ILE A 68 -7.99 11.11 12.77
C ILE A 68 -8.69 10.72 11.48
N VAL A 69 -9.38 9.58 11.48
CA VAL A 69 -10.24 9.17 10.36
C VAL A 69 -11.61 9.81 10.54
N SER A 70 -12.08 10.55 9.54
CA SER A 70 -13.44 11.08 9.48
C SER A 70 -14.12 10.61 8.22
N PHE A 71 -15.43 10.35 8.29
CA PHE A 71 -16.23 10.04 7.11
C PHE A 71 -16.68 11.35 6.46
N ALA A 72 -16.68 11.39 5.13
CA ALA A 72 -17.33 12.48 4.42
C ALA A 72 -18.83 12.47 4.73
N GLU A 73 -19.36 13.60 5.23
CA GLU A 73 -20.79 13.74 5.57
C GLU A 73 -21.71 13.67 4.34
N LYS A 74 -21.16 13.93 3.14
CA LYS A 74 -21.89 13.87 1.87
C LYS A 74 -21.36 12.72 1.02
N SER A 75 -22.27 11.90 0.52
CA SER A 75 -21.95 10.89 -0.48
C SER A 75 -21.70 11.54 -1.83
N THR A 76 -20.73 11.00 -2.57
CA THR A 76 -20.57 11.31 -3.99
C THR A 76 -21.67 10.57 -4.75
N PRO A 77 -22.47 11.27 -5.57
CA PRO A 77 -23.47 10.61 -6.39
C PRO A 77 -22.80 9.72 -7.44
N VAL A 78 -23.47 8.62 -7.80
CA VAL A 78 -22.90 7.54 -8.65
C VAL A 78 -22.39 8.06 -10.00
N TRP A 79 -23.04 9.05 -10.61
CA TRP A 79 -22.63 9.61 -11.91
C TRP A 79 -21.34 10.44 -11.86
N GLN A 80 -20.88 10.84 -10.67
CA GLN A 80 -19.58 11.52 -10.50
C GLN A 80 -18.44 10.52 -10.26
N ILE A 81 -18.75 9.25 -10.05
CA ILE A 81 -17.75 8.21 -9.85
C ILE A 81 -17.35 7.67 -11.24
N PRO A 82 -16.07 7.78 -11.64
CA PRO A 82 -15.62 7.20 -12.90
C PRO A 82 -15.83 5.69 -12.86
N PHE A 83 -16.21 5.10 -14.01
CA PHE A 83 -16.29 3.65 -14.09
C PHE A 83 -14.89 3.06 -13.82
N PRO A 84 -14.78 1.94 -13.09
CA PRO A 84 -13.49 1.35 -12.79
C PRO A 84 -12.86 0.70 -14.03
N ALA A 85 -11.58 0.35 -13.93
CA ALA A 85 -10.99 -0.61 -14.83
C ALA A 85 -11.55 -2.01 -14.51
N VAL A 86 -11.90 -2.78 -15.54
CA VAL A 86 -12.41 -4.15 -15.39
C VAL A 86 -11.49 -5.09 -16.14
N THR A 87 -10.75 -5.91 -15.42
CA THR A 87 -9.89 -6.96 -15.99
C THR A 87 -10.58 -8.31 -15.85
N VAL A 88 -10.67 -9.04 -16.97
CA VAL A 88 -11.24 -10.39 -17.02
C VAL A 88 -10.12 -11.35 -17.43
N CYS A 89 -10.03 -12.47 -16.73
CA CYS A 89 -9.02 -13.50 -16.95
C CYS A 89 -9.70 -14.85 -17.19
N PRO A 90 -9.32 -15.61 -18.23
CA PRO A 90 -9.77 -16.99 -18.37
C PRO A 90 -9.21 -17.87 -17.25
N GLU A 91 -10.08 -18.70 -16.66
CA GLU A 91 -9.66 -19.77 -15.73
C GLU A 91 -8.80 -20.83 -16.44
N THR A 92 -9.16 -21.12 -17.69
CA THR A 92 -8.37 -22.03 -18.54
C THR A 92 -7.10 -21.33 -19.00
N LYS A 93 -5.95 -21.77 -18.50
CA LYS A 93 -4.65 -21.17 -18.85
C LYS A 93 -4.11 -21.67 -20.20
N THR A 94 -4.48 -22.87 -20.63
CA THR A 94 -3.97 -23.50 -21.85
C THR A 94 -5.06 -24.15 -22.69
N ARG A 95 -4.95 -24.01 -24.01
CA ARG A 95 -5.70 -24.82 -24.97
C ARG A 95 -5.03 -26.19 -25.13
N ARG A 96 -5.73 -27.26 -24.74
CA ARG A 96 -5.21 -28.65 -24.82
C ARG A 96 -4.70 -29.04 -26.20
N GLY A 97 -5.30 -28.52 -27.27
CA GLY A 97 -4.88 -28.77 -28.65
C GLY A 97 -3.53 -28.14 -29.03
N ILE A 98 -3.06 -27.13 -28.29
CA ILE A 98 -1.75 -26.49 -28.51
C ILE A 98 -0.73 -27.05 -27.52
N PHE A 99 -1.09 -27.08 -26.24
CA PHE A 99 -0.21 -27.60 -25.20
C PHE A 99 -1.01 -28.35 -24.14
N ASN A 100 -0.77 -29.66 -24.05
CA ASN A 100 -1.36 -30.50 -23.02
C ASN A 100 -0.53 -30.42 -21.73
N PHE A 101 -0.86 -29.43 -20.90
CA PHE A 101 -0.18 -29.20 -19.62
C PHE A 101 -0.28 -30.41 -18.68
N THR A 102 -1.45 -31.05 -18.61
CA THR A 102 -1.69 -32.23 -17.75
C THR A 102 -0.76 -33.38 -18.10
N ASP A 103 -0.63 -33.69 -19.39
CA ASP A 103 0.26 -34.75 -19.86
C ASP A 103 1.74 -34.45 -19.54
N SER A 104 2.17 -33.22 -19.82
CA SER A 104 3.54 -32.79 -19.47
C SER A 104 3.78 -32.84 -17.96
N TYR A 105 2.84 -32.36 -17.14
CA TYR A 105 2.92 -32.42 -15.68
C TYR A 105 3.12 -33.85 -15.17
N HIS A 106 2.33 -34.81 -15.66
CA HIS A 106 2.45 -36.21 -15.25
C HIS A 106 3.78 -36.83 -15.69
N GLN A 107 4.22 -36.62 -16.93
CA GLN A 107 5.52 -37.12 -17.40
C GLN A 107 6.68 -36.57 -16.55
N LEU A 108 6.65 -35.29 -16.20
CA LEU A 108 7.67 -34.67 -15.36
C LEU A 108 7.68 -35.22 -13.95
N ARG A 109 6.50 -35.44 -13.37
CA ARG A 109 6.36 -35.98 -12.02
C ARG A 109 6.77 -37.44 -11.95
N ASP A 110 6.44 -38.24 -12.95
CA ASP A 110 6.83 -39.64 -13.05
C ASP A 110 8.35 -39.78 -13.22
N PHE A 111 8.95 -38.94 -14.07
CA PHE A 111 10.41 -38.86 -14.19
C PHE A 111 11.08 -38.44 -12.88
N ARG A 112 10.53 -37.42 -12.19
CA ARG A 112 11.06 -36.93 -10.91
C ARG A 112 10.98 -37.97 -9.79
N ASN A 113 9.92 -38.78 -9.79
CA ASN A 113 9.68 -39.84 -8.82
C ASN A 113 10.33 -41.18 -9.19
N ASN A 114 11.15 -41.22 -10.25
CA ASN A 114 11.78 -42.44 -10.78
C ASN A 114 10.76 -43.55 -11.14
N VAL A 115 9.56 -43.16 -11.56
CA VAL A 115 8.51 -44.08 -12.06
C VAL A 115 8.73 -44.38 -13.54
N SER A 116 9.21 -43.39 -14.30
CA SER A 116 9.56 -43.50 -15.72
C SER A 116 10.99 -43.02 -15.95
N ASP A 117 11.79 -43.77 -16.70
CA ASP A 117 13.16 -43.39 -17.09
C ASP A 117 13.20 -42.45 -18.31
N ILE A 118 12.07 -42.26 -18.99
CA ILE A 118 11.99 -41.49 -20.23
C ILE A 118 11.29 -40.16 -19.98
N LEU A 119 11.98 -39.07 -20.33
CA LEU A 119 11.44 -37.72 -20.39
C LEU A 119 11.28 -37.27 -21.84
N ASP A 120 10.14 -37.57 -22.46
CA ASP A 120 9.86 -37.25 -23.86
C ASP A 120 9.25 -35.85 -24.03
N LEU A 121 9.98 -34.83 -23.56
CA LEU A 121 9.60 -33.43 -23.75
C LEU A 121 10.63 -32.69 -24.59
N THR A 122 10.14 -32.08 -25.67
CA THR A 122 10.90 -31.13 -26.48
C THR A 122 11.29 -29.89 -25.65
N ASN A 123 12.33 -29.18 -26.09
CA ASN A 123 12.74 -27.92 -25.44
C ASN A 123 11.59 -26.90 -25.40
N LYS A 124 10.77 -26.84 -26.46
CA LYS A 124 9.57 -25.97 -26.51
C LYS A 124 8.54 -26.36 -25.44
N GLN A 125 8.24 -27.65 -25.26
CA GLN A 125 7.29 -28.09 -24.22
C GLN A 125 7.80 -27.78 -22.81
N LYS A 126 9.10 -27.95 -22.56
CA LYS A 126 9.73 -27.57 -21.28
C LYS A 126 9.58 -26.07 -21.01
N GLU A 127 9.78 -25.25 -22.04
CA GLU A 127 9.59 -23.80 -21.98
C GLU A 127 8.15 -23.39 -21.72
N LEU A 128 7.19 -24.01 -22.41
CA LEU A 128 5.76 -23.76 -22.21
C LEU A 128 5.31 -24.19 -20.81
N TYR A 129 5.75 -25.35 -20.34
CA TYR A 129 5.50 -25.82 -18.98
C TYR A 129 6.00 -24.81 -17.93
N GLY A 130 7.24 -24.34 -18.09
CA GLY A 130 7.84 -23.36 -17.19
C GLY A 130 7.12 -22.02 -17.20
N ALA A 131 6.57 -21.59 -18.33
CA ALA A 131 5.77 -20.35 -18.41
C ALA A 131 4.37 -20.54 -17.79
N VAL A 132 3.66 -21.61 -18.15
CA VAL A 132 2.29 -21.88 -17.69
C VAL A 132 2.25 -22.16 -16.18
N SER A 133 3.21 -22.92 -15.66
CA SER A 133 3.25 -23.23 -14.22
C SER A 133 3.38 -22.00 -13.32
N GLN A 134 3.88 -20.87 -13.83
CA GLN A 134 3.96 -19.61 -13.06
C GLN A 134 2.61 -18.93 -12.84
N VAL A 135 1.62 -19.21 -13.71
CA VAL A 135 0.27 -18.62 -13.65
C VAL A 135 -0.79 -19.63 -13.20
N CYS A 136 -0.33 -20.81 -12.77
CA CYS A 136 -1.14 -21.85 -12.19
C CYS A 136 -0.96 -21.89 -10.67
N GLU A 137 -1.74 -22.71 -9.99
CA GLU A 137 -1.61 -22.86 -8.54
C GLU A 137 -0.18 -23.27 -8.12
N PRO A 138 0.32 -22.80 -6.96
CA PRO A 138 1.71 -23.00 -6.54
C PRO A 138 2.16 -24.47 -6.49
N HIS A 139 1.24 -25.40 -6.22
CA HIS A 139 1.54 -26.83 -6.14
C HIS A 139 1.90 -27.46 -7.51
N LEU A 140 1.63 -26.76 -8.61
CA LEU A 140 1.94 -27.19 -9.98
C LEU A 140 3.30 -26.66 -10.48
N HIS A 141 3.99 -25.82 -9.69
CA HIS A 141 5.30 -25.26 -10.00
C HIS A 141 6.45 -25.92 -9.21
N ASP A 142 6.25 -27.15 -8.73
CA ASP A 142 7.20 -27.88 -7.89
C ASP A 142 8.41 -28.44 -8.67
N VAL A 143 8.26 -28.64 -9.99
CA VAL A 143 9.32 -29.16 -10.85
C VAL A 143 9.91 -28.06 -11.74
N ILE A 144 11.12 -27.59 -11.41
CA ILE A 144 11.84 -26.58 -12.19
C ILE A 144 12.54 -27.24 -13.38
N ILE A 145 12.12 -26.90 -14.61
CA ILE A 145 12.65 -27.48 -15.84
C ILE A 145 12.89 -26.41 -16.90
N GLY A 146 13.98 -26.59 -17.66
CA GLY A 146 14.41 -25.65 -18.68
C GLY A 146 15.39 -24.61 -18.14
N ASN A 147 15.53 -23.51 -18.88
CA ASN A 147 16.43 -22.44 -18.48
C ASN A 147 15.83 -21.65 -17.30
N LYS A 148 16.59 -21.55 -16.21
CA LYS A 148 16.19 -20.82 -15.00
C LYS A 148 16.05 -19.32 -15.21
N THR A 149 16.68 -18.79 -16.26
CA THR A 149 16.71 -17.35 -16.54
C THR A 149 16.06 -17.10 -17.90
N ARG A 150 14.94 -16.39 -17.91
CA ARG A 150 14.21 -16.00 -19.13
C ARG A 150 13.83 -14.54 -19.07
N ARG A 151 13.72 -13.91 -20.24
CA ARG A 151 13.19 -12.54 -20.32
C ARG A 151 11.68 -12.57 -20.11
N GLY A 152 11.14 -11.59 -19.40
CA GLY A 152 9.69 -11.50 -19.15
C GLY A 152 8.86 -11.55 -20.44
N MET A 153 9.34 -10.92 -21.52
CA MET A 153 8.68 -10.96 -22.84
C MET A 153 8.54 -12.38 -23.39
N GLU A 154 9.55 -13.23 -23.24
CA GLU A 154 9.50 -14.62 -23.73
C GLU A 154 8.48 -15.45 -22.96
N ILE A 155 8.32 -15.19 -21.66
CA ILE A 155 7.30 -15.85 -20.83
C ILE A 155 5.91 -15.38 -21.28
N ILE A 156 5.73 -14.08 -21.49
CA ILE A 156 4.46 -13.51 -21.96
C ILE A 156 4.09 -14.06 -23.34
N ASP A 157 5.06 -14.20 -24.25
CA ASP A 157 4.83 -14.74 -25.59
C ASP A 157 4.41 -16.22 -25.52
N ALA A 158 5.09 -17.02 -24.70
CA ALA A 158 4.73 -18.41 -24.44
C ALA A 158 3.32 -18.56 -23.85
N LEU A 159 2.97 -17.73 -22.87
CA LEU A 159 1.62 -17.69 -22.28
C LEU A 159 0.57 -17.28 -23.32
N THR A 160 0.89 -16.31 -24.18
CA THR A 160 -0.02 -15.84 -25.23
C THR A 160 -0.30 -16.93 -26.26
N GLU A 161 0.73 -17.70 -26.65
CA GLU A 161 0.59 -18.79 -27.61
C GLU A 161 -0.42 -19.86 -27.15
N VAL A 162 -0.34 -20.25 -25.88
CA VAL A 162 -1.16 -21.35 -25.33
C VAL A 162 -2.50 -20.87 -24.76
N SER A 163 -2.64 -19.58 -24.45
CA SER A 163 -3.87 -19.01 -23.87
C SER A 163 -5.11 -19.23 -24.77
N PRO A 164 -6.33 -19.26 -24.19
CA PRO A 164 -7.57 -19.24 -24.95
C PRO A 164 -7.63 -18.05 -25.92
N LEU A 165 -8.32 -18.22 -27.05
CA LEU A 165 -8.51 -17.10 -27.98
C LEU A 165 -9.41 -16.06 -27.34
N PHE A 166 -9.17 -14.80 -27.69
CA PHE A 166 -9.97 -13.68 -27.25
C PHE A 166 -11.45 -13.88 -27.63
N ASP A 167 -11.71 -14.23 -28.89
CA ASP A 167 -13.08 -14.41 -29.39
C ASP A 167 -13.80 -15.62 -28.78
N ASP A 168 -13.08 -16.59 -28.19
CA ASP A 168 -13.67 -17.73 -27.47
C ASP A 168 -14.13 -17.33 -26.06
N THR A 169 -13.56 -16.27 -25.49
CA THR A 169 -13.84 -15.82 -24.11
C THR A 169 -14.73 -14.57 -24.07
N TYR A 170 -14.56 -13.66 -25.04
CA TYR A 170 -15.20 -12.34 -25.08
C TYR A 170 -16.23 -12.25 -26.20
N LEU A 171 -17.37 -12.91 -26.01
CA LEU A 171 -18.39 -13.08 -27.05
C LEU A 171 -19.22 -11.82 -27.32
N ASN A 172 -19.78 -11.21 -26.27
CA ASN A 172 -20.74 -10.10 -26.40
C ASN A 172 -20.42 -8.98 -25.41
N CYS A 173 -20.11 -7.80 -25.93
CA CYS A 173 -19.85 -6.61 -25.12
C CYS A 173 -20.91 -5.53 -25.32
N LYS A 174 -21.32 -4.91 -24.21
CA LYS A 174 -22.28 -3.80 -24.19
C LYS A 174 -21.79 -2.75 -23.21
N TRP A 175 -21.59 -1.53 -23.67
CA TRP A 175 -21.15 -0.42 -22.85
C TRP A 175 -22.20 0.70 -22.86
N ARG A 176 -22.67 1.12 -21.68
CA ARG A 176 -23.73 2.16 -21.52
C ARG A 176 -24.95 1.92 -22.42
N ASN A 177 -25.43 0.67 -22.44
CA ASN A 177 -26.52 0.21 -23.30
C ASN A 177 -26.27 0.23 -24.81
N SER A 178 -25.06 0.55 -25.28
CA SER A 178 -24.68 0.41 -26.68
C SER A 178 -23.91 -0.89 -26.90
N PRO A 179 -24.29 -1.73 -27.88
CA PRO A 179 -23.44 -2.84 -28.30
C PRO A 179 -22.13 -2.28 -28.87
N ILE A 180 -21.01 -2.92 -28.53
CA ILE A 180 -19.67 -2.55 -29.00
C ILE A 180 -18.85 -3.82 -29.16
N LYS A 181 -17.89 -3.83 -30.09
CA LYS A 181 -17.01 -4.99 -30.24
C LYS A 181 -16.08 -5.09 -29.05
N CYS A 182 -15.94 -6.29 -28.48
CA CYS A 182 -15.10 -6.50 -27.31
C CYS A 182 -13.64 -6.11 -27.57
N ASN A 183 -13.12 -6.39 -28.77
CA ASN A 183 -11.74 -6.08 -29.17
C ASN A 183 -11.44 -4.58 -29.29
N GLU A 184 -12.46 -3.71 -29.35
CA GLU A 184 -12.29 -2.26 -29.41
C GLU A 184 -12.12 -1.65 -28.01
N ILE A 185 -12.59 -2.34 -26.95
CA ILE A 185 -12.63 -1.81 -25.58
C ILE A 185 -11.74 -2.58 -24.60
N PHE A 186 -11.48 -3.86 -24.87
CA PHE A 186 -10.61 -4.70 -24.05
C PHE A 186 -9.22 -4.77 -24.67
N HIS A 187 -8.21 -4.47 -23.86
CA HIS A 187 -6.81 -4.53 -24.26
C HIS A 187 -6.07 -5.59 -23.45
N LYS A 188 -5.08 -6.24 -24.07
CA LYS A 188 -4.25 -7.25 -23.42
C LYS A 188 -3.62 -6.67 -22.15
N PHE A 189 -3.77 -7.39 -21.05
CA PHE A 189 -3.25 -7.01 -19.74
C PHE A 189 -2.67 -8.26 -19.06
N VAL A 190 -1.39 -8.21 -18.69
CA VAL A 190 -0.70 -9.36 -18.08
C VAL A 190 -0.85 -9.26 -16.56
N THR A 191 -1.26 -10.36 -15.94
CA THR A 191 -1.45 -10.47 -14.48
C THR A 191 -0.78 -11.74 -13.94
N GLU A 192 -0.89 -11.99 -12.64
CA GLU A 192 -0.49 -13.27 -12.03
C GLU A 192 -1.32 -14.46 -12.56
N ASP A 193 -2.52 -14.19 -13.07
CA ASP A 193 -3.38 -15.17 -13.75
C ASP A 193 -2.98 -15.43 -15.20
N GLY A 194 -1.94 -14.75 -15.70
CA GLY A 194 -1.45 -14.86 -17.07
C GLY A 194 -2.02 -13.78 -18.00
N VAL A 195 -2.34 -14.19 -19.23
CA VAL A 195 -2.82 -13.25 -20.28
C VAL A 195 -4.30 -12.99 -20.09
N CYS A 196 -4.61 -11.78 -19.65
CA CYS A 196 -5.96 -11.29 -19.42
C CYS A 196 -6.27 -10.11 -20.34
N PHE A 197 -7.49 -9.58 -20.25
CA PHE A 197 -7.86 -8.36 -20.95
C PHE A 197 -8.56 -7.39 -20.03
N SER A 198 -8.22 -6.11 -20.16
CA SER A 198 -8.73 -5.04 -19.31
C SER A 198 -9.46 -3.98 -20.12
N PHE A 199 -10.64 -3.61 -19.65
CA PHE A 199 -11.43 -2.49 -20.12
C PHE A 199 -11.20 -1.28 -19.21
N ASN A 200 -11.07 -0.09 -19.81
CA ASN A 200 -10.99 1.18 -19.08
C ASN A 200 -9.81 1.25 -18.09
N SER A 201 -8.73 0.51 -18.40
CA SER A 201 -7.44 0.62 -17.73
C SER A 201 -6.56 1.64 -18.44
N LEU A 202 -5.67 2.28 -17.68
CA LEU A 202 -4.63 3.13 -18.23
C LEU A 202 -3.64 2.28 -19.04
N SER A 203 -3.00 2.88 -20.04
CA SER A 203 -1.96 2.17 -20.79
C SER A 203 -0.77 1.85 -19.89
N PRO A 204 0.01 0.78 -20.17
CA PRO A 204 1.22 0.48 -19.40
C PRO A 204 2.19 1.66 -19.31
N ALA A 205 2.28 2.51 -20.35
CA ALA A 205 3.13 3.71 -20.34
C ALA A 205 2.62 4.82 -19.40
N GLU A 206 1.31 4.87 -19.14
CA GLU A 206 0.71 5.79 -18.19
C GLU A 206 0.76 5.24 -16.75
N ILE A 207 0.69 3.92 -16.59
CA ILE A 207 0.81 3.23 -15.29
C ILE A 207 2.26 3.27 -14.80
N PHE A 208 3.21 2.90 -15.66
CA PHE A 208 4.63 2.86 -15.34
C PHE A 208 5.28 4.14 -15.87
N ARG A 209 5.57 5.09 -14.97
CA ARG A 209 6.33 6.29 -15.33
C ARG A 209 7.65 5.87 -15.98
N ALA A 210 7.92 6.38 -17.18
CA ALA A 210 9.17 6.13 -17.91
C ALA A 210 10.39 6.78 -17.24
N GLU A 211 10.18 7.57 -16.20
CA GLU A 211 11.25 8.20 -15.41
C GLU A 211 11.54 7.37 -14.18
N GLY A 212 12.51 6.48 -14.33
CA GLY A 212 13.22 5.75 -13.29
C GLY A 212 14.66 5.52 -13.71
#